data_AF-A0A930RGH0-F1
#
_entry.id   AF-A0A930RGH0-F1
#
_cell.length_a   1.000
_cell.length_b   1.000
_cell.length_c   1.000
_cell.angle_alpha   90.00
_cell.angle_beta   90.00
_cell.angle_gamma   90.00
#
_symmetry.space_group_name_H-M   'P 1'
#
loop_
_entity.id
_entity.type
_entity.pdbx_description
1 polymer ?
#
loop_
_entity_poly.entity_id
_entity_poly.type
_entity_poly.pdbx_seq_one_letter_code
_entity_poly.pdbx_strand_id
1 'polypeptide(L)'
;MRTTLGTAGAGDDVRAAIRRLGPSFERDYITHTTLSHWADIMGEMVARRVRAVAVRDKKLFLYAPDAVWKNEMRMSAPEIVQRVNNYAGGRMVTEIAFARTMRPALQMPDDAAAETPAAYRRALSQTGLSDAEIARGASLAARIEDSDLRTHIERAYLTTRKARHLKEARGLTPCPVCGRLVRGVCMDCRRSEERSVRREVRAILRREPWAKLADITRLIPAADALMVGSERADLIRSIAGRTEYTAQDSENARLLTMLHRGLPPGEVTPKK
;
A
#
# COMPACT_ATOMS: atom_id res chain seq x y z
N MET A 1 29.76 5.91 -14.20
CA MET A 1 28.78 6.80 -13.53
C MET A 1 28.63 6.32 -12.10
N ARG A 2 28.97 7.17 -11.11
CA ARG A 2 28.85 6.85 -9.68
C ARG A 2 27.39 6.99 -9.26
N THR A 3 26.76 5.91 -8.83
CA THR A 3 25.40 5.91 -8.30
C THR A 3 25.42 6.38 -6.85
N THR A 4 25.11 7.66 -6.62
CA THR A 4 24.96 8.26 -5.29
C THR A 4 23.53 7.99 -4.80
N LEU A 5 23.29 6.86 -4.13
CA LEU A 5 21.97 6.53 -3.63
C LEU A 5 22.02 6.10 -2.18
N GLY A 6 21.13 6.73 -1.40
CA GLY A 6 20.93 6.59 0.03
C GLY A 6 21.27 7.90 0.73
N THR A 7 20.20 8.64 0.97
CA THR A 7 20.13 10.08 1.29
C THR A 7 20.63 11.05 0.22
N ALA A 8 21.58 10.70 -0.67
CA ALA A 8 22.13 11.64 -1.67
C ALA A 8 21.16 12.08 -2.79
N GLY A 9 20.06 11.35 -3.02
CA GLY A 9 19.01 11.73 -3.98
C GLY A 9 17.86 12.56 -3.39
N ALA A 10 17.83 12.77 -2.08
CA ALA A 10 16.89 13.69 -1.45
C ALA A 10 17.49 15.10 -1.52
N GLY A 11 16.75 16.06 -2.08
CA GLY A 11 17.17 17.46 -2.09
C GLY A 11 17.56 17.92 -0.69
N ASP A 12 18.50 18.86 -0.58
CA ASP A 12 19.10 19.25 0.71
C ASP A 12 18.06 19.66 1.77
N ASP A 13 16.92 20.20 1.33
CA ASP A 13 15.77 20.53 2.17
C ASP A 13 15.15 19.31 2.86
N VAL A 14 15.02 18.18 2.16
CA VAL A 14 14.49 16.93 2.72
C VAL A 14 15.45 16.36 3.74
N ARG A 15 16.76 16.43 3.48
CA ARG A 15 17.80 15.99 4.43
C ARG A 15 17.77 16.84 5.70
N ALA A 16 17.64 18.16 5.56
CA ALA A 16 17.51 19.07 6.69
C ALA A 16 16.23 18.80 7.51
N ALA A 17 15.11 18.52 6.85
CA ALA A 17 13.86 18.16 7.50
C ALA A 17 13.96 16.84 8.28
N ILE A 18 14.55 15.79 7.69
CA ILE A 18 14.75 14.49 8.35
C ILE A 18 15.60 14.64 9.63
N ARG A 19 16.70 15.40 9.56
CA ARG A 19 17.57 15.63 10.72
C ARG A 19 16.85 16.37 11.86
N ARG A 20 15.95 17.31 11.53
CA ARG A 20 15.14 18.03 12.54
C ARG A 20 14.17 17.11 13.29
N LEU A 21 13.72 16.02 12.67
CA LEU A 21 12.84 15.02 13.29
C LEU A 21 13.59 14.05 14.22
N GLY A 22 14.92 14.15 14.26
CA GLY A 22 15.78 13.52 15.25
C GLY A 22 16.40 12.17 14.83
N PRO A 23 17.36 11.65 15.62
CA PRO A 23 18.21 10.53 15.22
C PRO A 23 17.48 9.18 15.11
N SER A 24 16.36 9.00 15.80
CA SER A 24 15.54 7.79 15.65
C SER A 24 14.85 7.78 14.29
N PHE A 25 14.20 8.90 13.94
CA PHE A 25 13.51 9.06 12.67
C PHE A 25 14.48 8.96 11.48
N GLU A 26 15.66 9.57 11.59
CA GLU A 26 16.70 9.47 10.54
C GLU A 26 17.15 8.03 10.30
N ARG A 27 17.37 7.25 11.37
CA ARG A 27 17.72 5.82 11.26
C ARG A 27 16.60 4.99 10.63
N ASP A 28 15.36 5.22 11.03
CA ASP A 28 14.20 4.51 10.49
C ASP A 28 13.99 4.85 9.01
N TYR A 29 14.15 6.14 8.66
CA TYR A 29 14.06 6.61 7.29
C TYR A 29 15.14 5.98 6.40
N ILE A 30 16.41 5.97 6.85
CA ILE A 30 17.51 5.34 6.12
C ILE A 30 17.25 3.85 5.94
N THR A 31 16.79 3.17 7.00
CA THR A 31 16.43 1.74 6.96
C THR A 31 15.35 1.49 5.92
N HIS A 32 14.24 2.21 6.00
CA HIS A 32 13.10 2.05 5.09
C HIS A 32 13.48 2.35 3.63
N THR A 33 14.25 3.42 3.41
CA THR A 33 14.71 3.81 2.08
C THR A 33 15.63 2.75 1.49
N THR A 34 16.56 2.22 2.27
CA THR A 34 17.50 1.17 1.84
C THR A 34 16.77 -0.13 1.48
N LEU A 35 15.78 -0.54 2.28
CA LEU A 35 14.96 -1.71 1.96
C LEU A 35 14.12 -1.51 0.69
N SER A 36 13.58 -0.30 0.51
CA SER A 36 12.75 0.03 -0.66
C SER A 36 13.55 0.07 -1.97
N HIS A 37 14.83 0.43 -1.91
CA HIS A 37 15.74 0.49 -3.06
C HIS A 37 16.63 -0.75 -3.20
N TRP A 38 16.20 -1.88 -2.64
CA TRP A 38 16.95 -3.14 -2.73
C TRP A 38 17.32 -3.54 -4.16
N ALA A 39 16.42 -3.30 -5.13
CA ALA A 39 16.68 -3.57 -6.54
C ALA A 39 17.80 -2.70 -7.13
N ASP A 40 17.90 -1.44 -6.71
CA ASP A 40 18.97 -0.55 -7.16
C ASP A 40 20.33 -0.93 -6.56
N ILE A 41 20.33 -1.50 -5.34
CA ILE A 41 21.54 -1.90 -4.62
C ILE A 41 22.10 -3.23 -5.16
N MET A 42 21.23 -4.22 -5.36
CA MET A 42 21.64 -5.59 -5.72
C MET A 42 21.43 -5.94 -7.19
N GLY A 43 20.71 -5.10 -7.93
CA GLY A 43 20.30 -5.36 -9.30
C GLY A 43 19.02 -6.18 -9.40
N GLU A 44 18.28 -5.96 -10.48
CA GLU A 44 16.96 -6.53 -10.72
C GLU A 44 16.94 -8.07 -10.68
N MET A 45 17.99 -8.72 -11.18
CA MET A 45 18.09 -10.18 -11.22
C MET A 45 18.06 -10.82 -9.82
N VAL A 46 18.81 -10.26 -8.88
CA VAL A 46 18.84 -10.74 -7.49
C VAL A 46 17.55 -10.32 -6.79
N ALA A 47 17.13 -9.06 -6.94
CA ALA A 47 15.97 -8.52 -6.26
C ALA A 47 14.67 -9.25 -6.62
N ARG A 48 14.54 -9.76 -7.86
CA ARG A 48 13.37 -10.56 -8.28
C ARG A 48 13.17 -11.84 -7.46
N ARG A 49 14.25 -12.43 -6.94
CA ARG A 49 14.20 -13.71 -6.23
C ARG A 49 14.48 -13.57 -4.74
N VAL A 50 15.35 -12.65 -4.35
CA VAL A 50 15.72 -12.38 -2.96
C VAL A 50 15.20 -11.01 -2.55
N ARG A 51 14.48 -10.93 -1.43
CA ARG A 51 13.94 -9.67 -0.90
C ARG A 51 14.66 -9.28 0.38
N ALA A 52 14.99 -7.99 0.52
CA ALA A 52 15.32 -7.41 1.82
C ALA A 52 14.04 -7.19 2.63
N VAL A 53 13.96 -7.81 3.81
CA VAL A 53 12.73 -7.90 4.61
C VAL A 53 12.74 -6.90 5.77
N ALA A 54 13.85 -6.82 6.49
CA ALA A 54 13.99 -5.95 7.66
C ALA A 54 15.48 -5.76 8.01
N VAL A 55 15.78 -4.72 8.78
CA VAL A 55 17.05 -4.59 9.51
C VAL A 55 16.74 -4.64 11.00
N ARG A 56 17.38 -5.55 11.74
CA ARG A 56 17.25 -5.65 13.21
C ARG A 56 18.59 -6.06 13.80
N ASP A 57 18.98 -5.44 14.91
CA ASP A 57 20.24 -5.74 15.60
C ASP A 57 21.47 -5.73 14.67
N LYS A 58 21.49 -4.75 13.74
CA LYS A 58 22.52 -4.64 12.68
C LYS A 58 22.57 -5.84 11.72
N LYS A 59 21.55 -6.69 11.68
CA LYS A 59 21.42 -7.79 10.71
C LYS A 59 20.40 -7.43 9.63
N LEU A 60 20.77 -7.64 8.36
CA LEU A 60 19.85 -7.56 7.24
C LEU A 60 19.14 -8.90 7.06
N PHE A 61 17.83 -8.92 7.28
CA PHE A 61 17.01 -10.10 7.05
C PHE A 61 16.61 -10.18 5.58
N LEU A 62 17.02 -11.27 4.92
CA LEU A 62 16.68 -11.58 3.53
C LEU A 62 15.66 -12.71 3.49
N TYR A 63 14.71 -12.62 2.58
CA TYR A 63 13.89 -13.76 2.18
C TYR A 63 14.45 -14.32 0.86
N ALA A 64 14.70 -15.62 0.85
CA ALA A 64 15.13 -16.37 -0.33
C ALA A 64 14.25 -17.62 -0.49
N PRO A 65 13.86 -17.99 -1.74
CA PRO A 65 12.83 -18.97 -2.01
C PRO A 65 13.26 -20.41 -1.70
N ASP A 66 14.54 -20.73 -1.90
CA ASP A 66 15.08 -22.08 -1.78
C ASP A 66 16.49 -22.08 -1.17
N ALA A 67 17.05 -23.27 -0.97
CA ALA A 67 18.38 -23.46 -0.38
C ALA A 67 19.51 -22.94 -1.28
N VAL A 68 19.33 -22.95 -2.60
CA VAL A 68 20.33 -22.50 -3.57
C VAL A 68 20.54 -20.99 -3.41
N TRP A 69 19.45 -20.21 -3.42
CA TRP A 69 19.52 -18.77 -3.19
C TRP A 69 20.02 -18.42 -1.79
N LYS A 70 19.67 -19.21 -0.77
CA LYS A 70 20.22 -19.00 0.58
C LYS A 70 21.74 -19.20 0.62
N ASN A 71 22.25 -20.22 -0.07
CA ASN A 71 23.68 -20.48 -0.12
C ASN A 71 24.42 -19.38 -0.90
N GLU A 72 23.90 -19.00 -2.06
CA GLU A 72 24.46 -17.93 -2.89
C GLU A 72 24.56 -16.61 -2.10
N MET A 73 23.47 -16.21 -1.41
CA MET A 73 23.48 -15.00 -0.59
C MET A 73 24.44 -15.08 0.59
N ARG A 74 24.66 -16.28 1.19
CA ARG A 74 25.69 -16.45 2.23
C ARG A 74 27.09 -16.25 1.67
N MET A 75 27.37 -16.77 0.49
CA MET A 75 28.68 -16.60 -0.16
C MET A 75 28.95 -15.14 -0.50
N SER A 76 27.93 -14.41 -0.95
CA SER A 76 28.01 -12.97 -1.25
C SER A 76 27.74 -12.06 -0.05
N ALA A 77 27.66 -12.60 1.19
CA ALA A 77 27.30 -11.81 2.37
C ALA A 77 28.20 -10.58 2.60
N PRO A 78 29.54 -10.65 2.46
CA PRO A 78 30.41 -9.49 2.62
C PRO A 78 30.09 -8.38 1.62
N GLU A 79 29.84 -8.75 0.36
CA GLU A 79 29.49 -7.82 -0.71
C GLU A 79 28.12 -7.17 -0.47
N ILE A 80 27.12 -7.96 -0.07
CA ILE A 80 25.78 -7.47 0.27
C ILE A 80 25.87 -6.43 1.39
N VAL A 81 26.57 -6.75 2.48
CA VAL A 81 26.76 -5.83 3.62
C VAL A 81 27.44 -4.54 3.18
N GLN A 82 28.47 -4.64 2.34
CA GLN A 82 29.18 -3.47 1.83
C GLN A 82 28.28 -2.58 0.97
N ARG A 83 27.58 -3.15 -0.02
CA ARG A 83 26.68 -2.39 -0.91
C ARG A 83 25.56 -1.71 -0.14
N VAL A 84 24.96 -2.40 0.82
CA VAL A 84 23.88 -1.87 1.67
C VAL A 84 24.36 -0.72 2.55
N ASN A 85 25.54 -0.83 3.17
CA ASN A 85 26.12 0.25 3.98
C ASN A 85 26.57 1.45 3.15
N ASN A 86 27.13 1.20 1.97
CA ASN A 86 27.48 2.25 1.01
C ASN A 86 26.24 3.04 0.60
N TYR A 87 25.13 2.33 0.38
CA TYR A 87 23.85 2.98 0.14
C TYR A 87 23.42 3.79 1.37
N ALA A 88 23.31 3.16 2.53
CA ALA A 88 22.84 3.82 3.76
C ALA A 88 23.68 5.04 4.21
N GLY A 89 24.88 5.25 3.65
CA GLY A 89 25.77 6.35 4.01
C GLY A 89 26.44 6.15 5.37
N GLY A 90 26.45 4.92 5.88
CA GLY A 90 26.95 4.58 7.21
C GLY A 90 26.86 3.08 7.51
N ARG A 91 27.40 2.66 8.66
CA ARG A 91 27.40 1.25 9.10
C ARG A 91 26.04 0.88 9.70
N MET A 92 25.08 0.57 8.82
CA MET A 92 23.73 0.15 9.18
C MET A 92 23.65 -1.35 9.50
N VAL A 93 24.36 -2.19 8.75
CA VAL A 93 24.35 -3.66 8.88
C VAL A 93 25.75 -4.24 8.98
N THR A 94 25.90 -5.36 9.68
CA THR A 94 27.17 -6.09 9.86
C THR A 94 27.11 -7.50 9.29
N GLU A 95 25.91 -8.07 9.16
CA GLU A 95 25.71 -9.43 8.66
C GLU A 95 24.33 -9.57 8.02
N ILE A 96 24.11 -10.70 7.34
CA ILE A 96 22.81 -11.07 6.78
C ILE A 96 22.22 -12.26 7.56
N ALA A 97 20.89 -12.32 7.62
CA ALA A 97 20.13 -13.43 8.18
C ALA A 97 18.97 -13.79 7.24
N PHE A 98 18.36 -14.96 7.42
CA PHE A 98 17.24 -15.39 6.56
C PHE A 98 15.91 -15.39 7.30
N ALA A 99 14.94 -14.65 6.74
CA ALA A 99 13.56 -14.65 7.18
C ALA A 99 12.81 -15.87 6.64
N ARG A 100 11.81 -16.34 7.40
CA ARG A 100 10.88 -17.40 6.95
C ARG A 100 9.84 -16.90 5.95
N THR A 101 9.52 -15.61 5.97
CA THR A 101 8.45 -15.01 5.16
C THR A 101 8.97 -13.82 4.36
N MET A 102 8.42 -13.64 3.15
CA MET A 102 8.72 -12.48 2.30
C MET A 102 8.14 -11.18 2.84
N ARG A 103 7.12 -11.25 3.70
CA ARG A 103 6.53 -10.08 4.34
C ARG A 103 7.43 -9.62 5.49
N PRO A 104 7.76 -8.32 5.57
CA PRO A 104 8.26 -7.74 6.80
C PRO A 104 7.31 -8.13 7.91
N ALA A 105 7.82 -8.72 8.98
CA ALA A 105 7.06 -8.75 10.22
C ALA A 105 6.91 -7.27 10.60
N LEU A 106 5.75 -6.69 10.26
CA LEU A 106 5.31 -5.43 10.84
C LEU A 106 5.52 -5.62 12.33
N GLN A 107 6.45 -4.86 12.91
CA GLN A 107 6.49 -4.71 14.35
C GLN A 107 5.23 -3.94 14.67
N MET A 108 4.15 -4.68 14.85
CA MET A 108 3.04 -4.16 15.63
C MET A 108 3.67 -3.81 16.98
N PRO A 109 3.38 -2.62 17.53
CA PRO A 109 3.64 -2.38 18.94
C PRO A 109 3.18 -3.62 19.71
N ASP A 110 3.95 -4.02 20.72
CA ASP A 110 3.59 -5.12 21.59
C ASP A 110 2.37 -4.68 22.39
N ASP A 111 1.21 -4.68 21.73
CA ASP A 111 -0.07 -4.42 22.32
C ASP A 111 -0.33 -5.63 23.20
N ALA A 112 0.14 -5.58 24.44
CA ALA A 112 -0.25 -6.53 25.48
C ALA A 112 -1.78 -6.58 25.68
N ALA A 113 -2.51 -5.64 25.07
CA ALA A 113 -3.97 -5.57 24.96
C ALA A 113 -4.55 -6.26 23.71
N ALA A 114 -3.73 -6.78 22.79
CA ALA A 114 -4.22 -7.50 21.61
C ALA A 114 -4.83 -8.84 22.05
N GLU A 115 -6.14 -8.96 21.89
CA GLU A 115 -6.86 -10.19 22.21
C GLU A 115 -6.26 -11.39 21.47
N THR A 116 -5.94 -12.45 22.20
CA THR A 116 -5.43 -13.68 21.60
C THR A 116 -6.53 -14.44 20.85
N PRO A 117 -6.19 -15.25 19.81
CA PRO A 117 -7.18 -16.09 19.13
C PRO A 117 -7.92 -17.07 20.06
N ALA A 118 -7.31 -17.50 21.16
CA ALA A 118 -7.96 -18.35 22.16
C ALA A 118 -8.99 -17.58 22.98
N ALA A 119 -8.66 -16.36 23.41
CA ALA A 119 -9.60 -15.47 24.11
C ALA A 119 -10.80 -15.12 23.21
N TYR A 120 -10.56 -14.79 21.94
CA TYR A 120 -11.62 -14.52 20.97
C TYR A 120 -12.57 -15.71 20.79
N ARG A 121 -12.02 -16.93 20.62
CA ARG A 121 -12.85 -18.15 20.49
C ARG A 121 -13.70 -18.40 21.73
N ARG A 122 -13.17 -18.16 22.93
CA ARG A 122 -13.92 -18.27 24.19
C ARG A 122 -15.04 -17.23 24.29
N ALA A 123 -14.75 -15.97 23.97
CA ALA A 123 -15.76 -14.92 23.98
C ALA A 123 -16.87 -15.20 22.94
N LEU A 124 -16.49 -15.69 21.76
CA LEU A 124 -17.43 -16.08 20.70
C LEU A 124 -18.35 -17.22 21.14
N SER A 125 -17.81 -18.28 21.77
CA SER A 125 -18.64 -19.41 22.23
C SER A 125 -19.64 -18.98 23.31
N GLN A 126 -19.21 -18.09 24.22
CA GLN A 126 -20.02 -17.51 25.30
C GLN A 126 -21.04 -16.46 24.82
N THR A 127 -20.94 -16.00 23.58
CA THR A 127 -21.89 -15.01 23.04
C THR A 127 -23.27 -15.66 22.84
N GLY A 128 -24.29 -15.07 23.45
CA GLY A 128 -25.68 -15.52 23.36
C GLY A 128 -26.33 -15.24 22.01
N LEU A 129 -27.31 -16.07 21.66
CA LEU A 129 -28.22 -15.89 20.53
C LEU A 129 -29.66 -15.92 21.04
N SER A 130 -30.55 -15.23 20.36
CA SER A 130 -31.98 -15.35 20.61
C SER A 130 -32.57 -16.62 19.98
N ASP A 131 -33.68 -17.12 20.54
CA ASP A 131 -34.40 -18.27 19.98
C ASP A 131 -34.83 -18.04 18.53
N ALA A 132 -35.21 -16.79 18.20
CA ALA A 132 -35.54 -16.40 16.82
C ALA A 132 -34.34 -16.53 15.87
N GLU A 133 -33.12 -16.26 16.34
CA GLU A 133 -31.92 -16.47 15.52
C GLU A 133 -31.62 -17.95 15.35
N ILE A 134 -31.76 -18.75 16.39
CA ILE A 134 -31.57 -20.20 16.33
C ILE A 134 -32.56 -20.82 15.33
N ALA A 135 -33.84 -20.48 15.44
CA ALA A 135 -34.88 -20.94 14.53
C ALA A 135 -34.63 -20.52 13.07
N ARG A 136 -34.13 -19.29 12.84
CA ARG A 136 -33.73 -18.83 11.50
C ARG A 136 -32.59 -19.67 10.91
N GLY A 137 -31.60 -20.05 11.72
CA GLY A 137 -30.50 -20.91 11.29
C GLY A 137 -30.99 -22.29 10.82
N ALA A 138 -31.86 -22.92 11.62
CA ALA A 138 -32.49 -24.19 11.27
C ALA A 138 -33.35 -24.07 9.99
N SER A 139 -34.15 -23.01 9.87
CA SER A 139 -35.00 -22.76 8.69
C SER A 139 -34.20 -22.56 7.41
N LEU A 140 -33.06 -21.83 7.47
CA LEU A 140 -32.16 -21.64 6.33
C LEU A 140 -31.62 -22.98 5.83
N ALA A 141 -31.26 -23.86 6.76
CA ALA A 141 -30.67 -25.16 6.45
C ALA A 141 -31.71 -26.22 6.03
N ALA A 142 -32.97 -26.09 6.44
CA ALA A 142 -34.03 -27.07 6.19
C ALA A 142 -34.27 -27.41 4.71
N ARG A 143 -33.93 -26.49 3.79
CA ARG A 143 -34.09 -26.67 2.34
C ARG A 143 -32.94 -27.46 1.69
N ILE A 144 -31.93 -27.83 2.46
CA ILE A 144 -30.73 -28.53 1.98
C ILE A 144 -30.93 -30.02 2.22
N GLU A 145 -30.87 -30.82 1.15
CA GLU A 145 -31.04 -32.28 1.21
C GLU A 145 -29.86 -32.98 1.89
N ASP A 146 -28.64 -32.57 1.55
CA ASP A 146 -27.39 -33.09 2.13
C ASP A 146 -27.28 -32.74 3.63
N SER A 147 -27.17 -33.76 4.47
CA SER A 147 -27.16 -33.63 5.93
C SER A 147 -25.90 -32.93 6.47
N ASP A 148 -24.75 -33.16 5.82
CA ASP A 148 -23.48 -32.58 6.25
C ASP A 148 -23.48 -31.10 5.89
N LEU A 149 -23.85 -30.75 4.67
CA LEU A 149 -23.96 -29.36 4.23
C LEU A 149 -24.99 -28.59 5.05
N ARG A 150 -26.15 -29.21 5.35
CA ARG A 150 -27.17 -28.64 6.27
C ARG A 150 -26.55 -28.24 7.60
N THR A 151 -25.81 -29.16 8.22
CA THR A 151 -25.13 -28.93 9.50
C THR A 151 -24.10 -27.81 9.42
N HIS A 152 -23.29 -27.77 8.35
CA HIS A 152 -22.29 -26.73 8.16
C HIS A 152 -22.92 -25.34 7.95
N ILE A 153 -24.01 -25.25 7.18
CA ILE A 153 -24.71 -23.99 6.93
C ILE A 153 -25.37 -23.45 8.20
N GLU A 154 -26.06 -24.30 8.96
CA GLU A 154 -26.64 -23.89 10.24
C GLU A 154 -25.56 -23.39 11.20
N ARG A 155 -24.48 -24.15 11.38
CA ARG A 155 -23.34 -23.75 12.21
C ARG A 155 -22.69 -22.44 11.73
N ALA A 156 -22.52 -22.27 10.42
CA ALA A 156 -21.94 -21.07 9.83
C ALA A 156 -22.81 -19.84 10.11
N TYR A 157 -24.14 -19.97 9.98
CA TYR A 157 -25.08 -18.91 10.30
C TYR A 157 -25.01 -18.52 11.79
N LEU A 158 -25.13 -19.49 12.70
CA LEU A 158 -25.11 -19.23 14.14
C LEU A 158 -23.78 -18.61 14.58
N THR A 159 -22.66 -19.14 14.08
CA THR A 159 -21.32 -18.59 14.35
C THR A 159 -21.18 -17.16 13.84
N THR A 160 -21.73 -16.86 12.66
CA THR A 160 -21.74 -15.51 12.09
C THR A 160 -22.56 -14.54 12.93
N ARG A 161 -23.72 -14.96 13.44
CA ARG A 161 -24.56 -14.15 14.34
C ARG A 161 -23.88 -13.87 15.67
N LYS A 162 -23.26 -14.89 16.29
CA LYS A 162 -22.45 -14.71 17.51
C LYS A 162 -21.29 -13.74 17.28
N ALA A 163 -20.58 -13.89 16.16
CA ALA A 163 -19.47 -13.00 15.82
C ALA A 163 -19.94 -11.55 15.60
N ARG A 164 -21.15 -11.36 15.07
CA ARG A 164 -21.77 -10.05 14.93
C ARG A 164 -22.07 -9.42 16.30
N HIS A 165 -22.80 -10.13 17.16
CA HIS A 165 -23.12 -9.64 18.52
C HIS A 165 -21.86 -9.30 19.32
N LEU A 166 -20.83 -10.15 19.26
CA LEU A 166 -19.56 -9.91 19.94
C LEU A 166 -18.87 -8.63 19.46
N LYS A 167 -18.89 -8.36 18.16
CA LYS A 167 -18.32 -7.14 17.57
C LYS A 167 -19.14 -5.89 17.95
N GLU A 168 -20.46 -5.99 17.93
CA GLU A 168 -21.37 -4.90 18.33
C GLU A 168 -21.19 -4.57 19.82
N ALA A 169 -21.07 -5.58 20.69
CA ALA A 169 -20.76 -5.40 22.12
C ALA A 169 -19.40 -4.72 22.37
N ARG A 170 -18.48 -4.80 21.40
CA ARG A 170 -17.17 -4.12 21.44
C ARG A 170 -17.20 -2.73 20.79
N GLY A 171 -18.38 -2.22 20.49
CA GLY A 171 -18.59 -0.88 19.92
C GLY A 171 -18.27 -0.77 18.43
N LEU A 172 -18.28 -1.88 17.69
CA LEU A 172 -18.22 -1.82 16.23
C LEU A 172 -19.64 -1.63 15.68
N THR A 173 -19.78 -0.78 14.68
CA THR A 173 -21.03 -0.49 13.99
C THR A 173 -20.92 -0.87 12.51
N PRO A 174 -22.03 -1.20 11.83
CA PRO A 174 -21.99 -1.54 10.42
C PRO A 174 -21.56 -0.33 9.59
N CYS A 175 -20.59 -0.54 8.69
CA CYS A 175 -20.20 0.45 7.70
C CYS A 175 -21.44 0.87 6.89
N PRO A 176 -21.73 2.17 6.73
CA PRO A 176 -22.94 2.63 6.03
C PRO A 176 -22.93 2.29 4.54
N VAL A 177 -21.77 1.96 3.96
CA VAL A 177 -21.62 1.65 2.54
C VAL A 177 -21.76 0.16 2.24
N CYS A 178 -21.16 -0.72 3.05
CA CYS A 178 -21.08 -2.16 2.76
C CYS A 178 -21.54 -3.07 3.89
N GLY A 179 -21.97 -2.53 5.03
CA GLY A 179 -22.43 -3.29 6.18
C GLY A 179 -21.35 -4.02 6.99
N ARG A 180 -20.07 -3.97 6.59
CA ARG A 180 -18.97 -4.56 7.38
C ARG A 180 -18.88 -3.87 8.74
N LEU A 181 -18.87 -4.65 9.83
CA LEU A 181 -18.68 -4.13 11.19
C LEU A 181 -17.27 -3.57 11.37
N VAL A 182 -17.18 -2.26 11.58
CA VAL A 182 -15.95 -1.47 11.82
C VAL A 182 -16.30 -0.28 12.72
N ARG A 183 -15.38 0.68 12.92
CA ARG A 183 -15.74 2.00 13.45
C ARG A 183 -15.85 2.99 12.29
N GLY A 184 -17.05 3.47 12.00
CA GLY A 184 -17.30 4.41 10.89
C GLY A 184 -17.29 3.76 9.50
N VAL A 185 -16.67 4.43 8.51
CA VAL A 185 -16.54 3.89 7.14
C VAL A 185 -15.29 3.01 7.04
N CYS A 186 -15.47 1.79 6.52
CA CYS A 186 -14.36 0.84 6.40
C CYS A 186 -13.32 1.30 5.36
N MET A 187 -12.06 0.86 5.55
CA MET A 187 -10.94 1.25 4.68
C MET A 187 -11.16 0.89 3.21
N ASP A 188 -11.83 -0.24 2.93
CA ASP A 188 -12.13 -0.66 1.55
C ASP A 188 -13.13 0.30 0.88
N CYS A 189 -14.20 0.67 1.59
CA CYS A 189 -15.19 1.63 1.06
C CYS A 189 -14.59 3.02 0.92
N ARG A 190 -13.78 3.47 1.88
CA ARG A 190 -13.06 4.75 1.77
C ARG A 190 -12.13 4.78 0.55
N ARG A 191 -11.38 3.70 0.31
CA ARG A 191 -10.54 3.54 -0.88
C ARG A 191 -11.34 3.42 -2.16
N SER A 192 -12.52 2.81 -2.11
CA SER A 192 -13.42 2.73 -3.27
C SER A 192 -13.89 4.12 -3.67
N GLU A 193 -14.26 4.94 -2.69
CA GLU A 193 -14.66 6.33 -2.89
C GLU A 193 -13.51 7.15 -3.47
N GLU A 194 -12.32 7.10 -2.85
CA GLU A 194 -11.13 7.80 -3.35
C GLU A 194 -10.79 7.40 -4.80
N ARG A 195 -10.91 6.11 -5.15
CA ARG A 195 -10.73 5.66 -6.54
C ARG A 195 -11.80 6.20 -7.48
N SER A 196 -13.03 6.41 -7.00
CA SER A 196 -14.08 7.04 -7.80
C SER A 196 -13.72 8.50 -8.09
N VAL A 197 -13.39 9.26 -7.05
CA VAL A 197 -12.96 10.67 -7.17
C VAL A 197 -11.77 10.80 -8.13
N ARG A 198 -10.73 9.95 -7.98
CA ARG A 198 -9.57 9.92 -8.89
C ARG A 198 -9.97 9.68 -10.34
N ARG A 199 -10.91 8.76 -10.60
CA ARG A 199 -11.40 8.49 -11.97
C ARG A 199 -12.11 9.70 -12.55
N GLU A 200 -12.92 10.40 -11.76
CA GLU A 200 -13.62 11.62 -12.20
C GLU A 200 -12.63 12.76 -12.47
N VAL A 201 -11.66 12.99 -11.58
CA VAL A 201 -10.57 13.96 -11.79
C VAL A 201 -9.82 13.63 -13.09
N ARG A 202 -9.45 12.37 -13.31
CA ARG A 202 -8.77 11.91 -14.53
C ARG A 202 -9.63 12.10 -15.78
N ALA A 203 -10.95 11.93 -15.67
CA ALA A 203 -11.87 12.18 -16.78
C ALA A 203 -11.92 13.67 -17.15
N ILE A 204 -11.98 14.57 -16.15
CA ILE A 204 -11.89 16.02 -16.38
C ILE A 204 -10.56 16.36 -17.06
N LEU A 205 -9.43 15.89 -16.53
CA LEU A 205 -8.10 16.19 -17.10
C LEU A 205 -7.89 15.64 -18.51
N ARG A 206 -8.65 14.62 -18.93
CA ARG A 206 -8.63 14.13 -20.32
C ARG A 206 -9.43 15.04 -21.25
N ARG A 207 -10.56 15.57 -20.78
CA ARG A 207 -11.43 16.47 -21.55
C ARG A 207 -10.87 17.90 -21.60
N GLU A 208 -10.38 18.37 -20.47
CA GLU A 208 -9.85 19.72 -20.23
C GLU A 208 -8.47 19.61 -19.56
N PRO A 209 -7.42 19.25 -20.31
CA PRO A 209 -6.05 19.11 -19.77
C PRO A 209 -5.51 20.33 -19.02
N TRP A 210 -6.03 21.52 -19.33
CA TRP A 210 -5.67 22.78 -18.71
C TRP A 210 -6.42 23.11 -17.43
N ALA A 211 -7.45 22.32 -17.05
CA ALA A 211 -8.29 22.59 -15.89
C ALA A 211 -7.45 22.79 -14.63
N LYS A 212 -7.69 23.88 -13.90
CA LYS A 212 -6.92 24.20 -12.69
C LYS A 212 -7.55 23.50 -11.47
N LEU A 213 -6.81 23.48 -10.36
CA LEU A 213 -7.30 22.91 -9.11
C LEU A 213 -8.67 23.50 -8.71
N ALA A 214 -8.82 24.83 -8.81
CA ALA A 214 -10.07 25.51 -8.48
C ALA A 214 -11.26 25.08 -9.36
N ASP A 215 -11.03 24.83 -10.65
CA ASP A 215 -12.09 24.37 -11.56
C ASP A 215 -12.51 22.94 -11.21
N ILE A 216 -11.54 22.08 -10.90
CA ILE A 216 -11.78 20.69 -10.53
C ILE A 216 -12.46 20.58 -9.17
N THR A 217 -12.01 21.32 -8.15
CA THR A 217 -12.61 21.29 -6.81
C THR A 217 -14.01 21.88 -6.77
N ARG A 218 -14.32 22.82 -7.68
CA ARG A 218 -15.69 23.33 -7.86
C ARG A 218 -16.65 22.24 -8.33
N LEU A 219 -16.19 21.33 -9.19
CA LEU A 219 -17.00 20.22 -9.70
C LEU A 219 -16.96 19.00 -8.77
N ILE A 220 -15.83 18.77 -8.11
CA ILE A 220 -15.54 17.63 -7.24
C ILE A 220 -14.97 18.16 -5.92
N PRO A 221 -15.82 18.54 -4.95
CA PRO A 221 -15.36 19.10 -3.68
C PRO A 221 -14.47 18.16 -2.85
N ALA A 222 -14.54 16.85 -3.11
CA ALA A 222 -13.70 15.83 -2.47
C ALA A 222 -12.27 15.74 -3.04
N ALA A 223 -11.99 16.40 -4.16
CA ALA A 223 -10.64 16.42 -4.74
C ALA A 223 -9.72 17.37 -3.97
N ASP A 224 -8.46 16.97 -3.79
CA ASP A 224 -7.42 17.80 -3.20
C ASP A 224 -6.25 18.03 -4.17
N ALA A 225 -5.33 18.93 -3.79
CA ALA A 225 -4.18 19.29 -4.61
C ALA A 225 -3.25 18.09 -4.92
N LEU A 226 -3.07 17.18 -3.95
CA LEU A 226 -2.20 16.03 -4.10
C LEU A 226 -2.80 15.03 -5.09
N MET A 227 -4.10 14.75 -4.98
CA MET A 227 -4.84 13.89 -5.89
C MET A 227 -4.79 14.44 -7.31
N VAL A 228 -5.17 15.71 -7.50
CA VAL A 228 -5.15 16.35 -8.83
C VAL A 228 -3.75 16.34 -9.43
N GLY A 229 -2.72 16.66 -8.64
CA GLY A 229 -1.33 16.62 -9.08
C GLY A 229 -0.88 15.20 -9.48
N SER A 230 -1.25 14.19 -8.70
CA SER A 230 -0.94 12.78 -8.97
C SER A 230 -1.60 12.30 -10.28
N GLU A 231 -2.90 12.54 -10.44
CA GLU A 231 -3.63 12.12 -11.64
C GLU A 231 -3.11 12.83 -12.91
N ARG A 232 -2.73 14.11 -12.80
CA ARG A 232 -2.09 14.86 -13.88
C ARG A 232 -0.74 14.29 -14.25
N ALA A 233 0.12 14.02 -13.27
CA ALA A 233 1.45 13.44 -13.51
C ALA A 233 1.36 12.04 -14.14
N ASP A 234 0.41 11.22 -13.69
CA ASP A 234 0.12 9.91 -14.31
C ASP A 234 -0.31 10.05 -15.76
N LEU A 235 -1.20 11.00 -16.07
CA LEU A 235 -1.69 11.23 -17.41
C LEU A 235 -0.55 11.72 -18.34
N ILE A 236 0.29 12.63 -17.86
CA ILE A 236 1.51 13.09 -18.55
C ILE A 236 2.40 11.89 -18.88
N ARG A 237 2.76 11.07 -17.88
CA ARG A 237 3.61 9.88 -18.09
C ARG A 237 3.01 8.92 -19.12
N SER A 238 1.70 8.67 -19.03
CA SER A 238 0.98 7.78 -19.93
C SER A 238 0.94 8.28 -21.37
N ILE A 239 0.78 9.59 -21.59
CA ILE A 239 0.78 10.18 -22.93
C ILE A 239 2.21 10.23 -23.47
N ALA A 240 3.18 10.69 -22.68
CA ALA A 240 4.59 10.76 -23.08
C ALA A 240 5.13 9.37 -23.49
N GLY A 241 4.82 8.32 -22.73
CA GLY A 241 5.25 6.96 -23.06
C GLY A 241 4.65 6.38 -24.35
N ARG A 242 3.58 7.00 -24.89
CA ARG A 242 2.95 6.63 -26.17
C ARG A 242 3.27 7.61 -27.30
N THR A 243 4.05 8.66 -27.04
CA THR A 243 4.37 9.70 -28.01
C THR A 243 5.77 9.46 -28.55
N GLU A 244 5.90 9.31 -29.86
CA GLU A 244 7.22 9.23 -30.50
C GLU A 244 7.98 10.54 -30.31
N TYR A 245 9.28 10.45 -30.03
CA TYR A 245 10.14 11.61 -29.78
C TYR A 245 10.16 12.61 -30.95
N THR A 246 9.99 12.11 -32.18
CA THR A 246 9.95 12.87 -33.43
C THR A 246 8.60 13.57 -33.67
N ALA A 247 7.54 13.19 -32.96
CA ALA A 247 6.18 13.67 -33.19
C ALA A 247 5.86 14.96 -32.38
N GLN A 248 6.71 15.99 -32.53
CA GLN A 248 6.67 17.21 -31.70
C GLN A 248 5.44 18.10 -31.94
N ASP A 249 4.76 17.96 -33.09
CA ASP A 249 3.52 18.69 -33.41
C ASP A 249 2.25 17.82 -33.29
N SER A 250 2.39 16.61 -32.76
CA SER A 250 1.26 15.70 -32.58
C SER A 250 0.22 16.23 -31.59
N GLU A 251 -1.00 15.71 -31.70
CA GLU A 251 -2.07 15.94 -30.72
C GLU A 251 -1.58 15.64 -29.28
N ASN A 252 -0.80 14.57 -29.11
CA ASN A 252 -0.20 14.22 -27.83
C ASN A 252 0.78 15.29 -27.32
N ALA A 253 1.61 15.87 -28.19
CA ALA A 253 2.53 16.94 -27.80
C ALA A 253 1.78 18.22 -27.34
N ARG A 254 0.64 18.52 -27.99
CA ARG A 254 -0.26 19.61 -27.56
C ARG A 254 -0.91 19.29 -26.21
N LEU A 255 -1.45 18.07 -26.04
CA LEU A 255 -2.02 17.60 -24.77
C LEU A 255 -1.01 17.66 -23.62
N LEU A 256 0.22 17.21 -23.84
CA LEU A 256 1.31 17.29 -22.86
C LEU A 256 1.60 18.74 -22.46
N THR A 257 1.66 19.66 -23.43
CA THR A 257 1.87 21.09 -23.16
C THR A 257 0.73 21.66 -22.30
N MET A 258 -0.53 21.35 -22.62
CA MET A 258 -1.68 21.78 -21.83
C MET A 258 -1.65 21.20 -20.40
N LEU A 259 -1.31 19.92 -20.24
CA LEU A 259 -1.22 19.27 -18.92
C LEU A 259 -0.09 19.87 -18.08
N HIS A 260 1.08 20.13 -18.67
CA HIS A 260 2.23 20.68 -17.95
C HIS A 260 2.04 22.14 -17.56
N ARG A 261 1.48 22.96 -18.46
CA ARG A 261 1.42 24.41 -18.29
C ARG A 261 0.07 24.93 -17.81
N GLY A 262 -0.98 24.12 -17.86
CA GLY A 262 -2.34 24.54 -17.50
C GLY A 262 -2.92 25.58 -18.48
N LEU A 263 -2.51 25.53 -19.75
CA LEU A 263 -2.91 26.49 -20.79
C LEU A 263 -4.04 25.93 -21.66
N PRO A 264 -5.12 26.69 -21.91
CA PRO A 264 -6.19 26.27 -22.80
C PRO A 264 -5.69 26.14 -24.26
N PRO A 265 -6.42 25.42 -25.13
CA PRO A 265 -5.94 25.08 -26.47
C PRO A 265 -5.55 26.28 -27.33
N GLY A 266 -6.26 27.41 -27.18
CA GLY A 266 -5.99 28.65 -27.92
C GLY A 266 -4.68 29.34 -27.53
N GLU A 267 -4.09 28.99 -26.39
CA GLU A 267 -2.83 29.56 -25.88
C GLU A 267 -1.62 28.63 -26.11
N VAL A 268 -1.84 27.45 -26.71
CA VAL A 268 -0.77 26.50 -27.03
C VAL A 268 -0.16 26.86 -28.38
N THR A 269 0.99 27.54 -28.37
CA THR A 269 1.74 27.84 -29.59
C THR A 269 2.51 26.61 -30.09
N PRO A 270 2.58 26.36 -31.42
CA PRO A 270 3.47 25.34 -31.98
C PRO A 270 4.92 25.64 -31.59
N LYS A 271 5.75 24.60 -31.46
CA LYS A 271 7.20 24.80 -31.37
C LYS A 271 7.67 25.34 -32.74
N LYS A 272 8.41 26.44 -32.72
CA LYS A 272 9.15 26.94 -33.89
C LYS A 272 10.33 26.05 -34.18
#